data_AF-A0A949MS95-F1
#
_entry.id   AF-A0A949MS95-F1
#
_cell.length_a   1.000
_cell.length_b   1.000
_cell.length_c   1.000
_cell.angle_alpha   90.00
_cell.angle_beta   90.00
_cell.angle_gamma   90.00
#
_symmetry.space_group_name_H-M   'P 1'
#
loop_
_entity.id
_entity.type
_entity.pdbx_description
1 polymer ?
#
loop_
_entity_poly.entity_id
_entity_poly.type
_entity_poly.pdbx_seq_one_letter_code
_entity_poly.pdbx_strand_id
1 'polypeptide(L)'
;MFNQPAIDKFVLSLRIRFVVPFVFCCALSLWLFLCQTHYESYWNGTIRKVQTTDFNILHHTMPVTLSALILAGRDDLVQQALDSSYGLFGLVLTDASGDNIVYKTEKSYHNGSWRDRLTREGLAEESEPFDLITDPPQLAPLFVHESPRSLKATVANRPIRSKVLGRLYYVRDVPPSFNSDIANFLFSNMTEISGAKRGYFYISITVLSFATVTLLLIFLRRRGLELKQRELDFVRRELEIRKKALDHLNNELATQKARKVWLEREADQAYKRAIGLKNSLEKLRDALAGAMAQQASQTAAGAQSGLAHFAPGENGNFGVVGFNEQGAPIFNEALSKPSNSHVRIRPVSSPPSTILEEIETLIPDLSENANALRSQADILHDYCNALEERQVEMKRIVETAFVRAQRIGGGAPGNPGNVGYVSDDSVTAGMSAGTGNGAMTSSMNGSDILDMRPS
;
A
#
# COMPACT_ATOMS: atom_id res chain seq x y z
N MET A 1 8.04 -6.88 -13.77
CA MET A 1 6.90 -7.00 -12.84
C MET A 1 7.42 -7.48 -11.50
N PHE A 2 7.70 -6.57 -10.56
CA PHE A 2 8.01 -6.99 -9.19
C PHE A 2 6.71 -7.43 -8.52
N ASN A 3 6.77 -8.54 -7.78
CA ASN A 3 5.64 -9.09 -7.03
C ASN A 3 5.21 -8.09 -5.93
N GLN A 4 4.36 -7.12 -6.26
CA GLN A 4 3.74 -6.17 -5.34
C GLN A 4 3.24 -6.81 -4.03
N PRO A 5 2.56 -7.97 -4.04
CA PRO A 5 2.10 -8.59 -2.79
C PRO A 5 3.24 -9.05 -1.87
N ALA A 6 4.42 -9.39 -2.42
CA ALA A 6 5.58 -9.77 -1.61
C ALA A 6 6.21 -8.54 -0.94
N ILE A 7 6.31 -7.43 -1.67
CA ILE A 7 6.86 -6.17 -1.16
C ILE A 7 5.98 -5.60 -0.05
N ASP A 8 4.65 -5.61 -0.21
CA ASP A 8 3.76 -5.05 0.79
C ASP A 8 3.73 -5.91 2.08
N LYS A 9 3.82 -7.24 1.96
CA LYS A 9 4.02 -8.13 3.11
C LYS A 9 5.34 -7.87 3.82
N PHE A 10 6.41 -7.66 3.06
CA PHE A 10 7.72 -7.33 3.62
C PHE A 10 7.70 -5.99 4.37
N VAL A 11 7.11 -4.94 3.79
CA VAL A 11 6.96 -3.62 4.41
C VAL A 11 6.12 -3.68 5.68
N LEU A 12 5.04 -4.46 5.70
CA LEU A 12 4.22 -4.68 6.90
C LEU A 12 4.94 -5.50 7.97
N SER A 13 5.79 -6.46 7.57
CA SER A 13 6.59 -7.27 8.49
C SER A 13 7.74 -6.51 9.15
N LEU A 14 8.20 -5.43 8.51
CA LEU A 14 9.25 -4.57 9.03
C LEU A 14 8.76 -3.80 10.25
N ARG A 15 9.26 -4.20 11.42
CA ARG A 15 9.06 -3.45 12.66
C ARG A 15 9.80 -2.12 12.55
N ILE A 16 9.09 -1.01 12.85
CA ILE A 16 9.67 0.36 12.90
C ILE A 16 10.96 0.40 13.72
N ARG A 17 11.04 -0.43 14.78
CA ARG A 17 12.21 -0.58 15.66
C ARG A 17 13.50 -0.96 14.92
N PHE A 18 13.42 -1.64 13.76
CA PHE A 18 14.60 -2.01 12.96
C PHE A 18 14.79 -1.12 11.74
N VAL A 19 13.71 -0.59 11.16
CA VAL A 19 13.79 0.28 9.97
C VAL A 19 14.53 1.57 10.26
N VAL A 20 14.19 2.25 11.37
CA VAL A 20 14.81 3.53 11.73
C VAL A 20 16.32 3.40 11.95
N PRO A 21 16.83 2.47 12.79
CA PRO A 21 18.26 2.33 12.97
C PRO A 21 18.96 1.85 11.69
N PHE A 22 18.31 1.03 10.86
CA PHE A 22 18.89 0.62 9.57
C PHE A 22 19.09 1.81 8.62
N VAL A 23 18.06 2.62 8.41
CA VAL A 23 18.14 3.83 7.57
C VAL A 23 19.17 4.80 8.13
N PHE A 24 19.21 4.98 9.45
CA PHE A 24 20.20 5.82 10.11
C PHE A 24 21.64 5.31 9.91
N CYS A 25 21.89 4.02 10.09
CA CYS A 25 23.21 3.41 9.85
C CYS A 25 23.63 3.57 8.38
N CYS A 26 22.74 3.29 7.42
CA CYS A 26 23.03 3.50 6.01
C CYS A 26 23.33 4.97 5.68
N ALA A 27 22.57 5.90 6.26
CA ALA A 27 22.80 7.34 6.09
C ALA A 27 24.15 7.75 6.68
N LEU A 28 24.51 7.24 7.86
CA LEU A 28 25.79 7.54 8.52
C LEU A 28 26.98 6.98 7.71
N SER A 29 26.88 5.75 7.21
CA SER A 29 27.93 5.17 6.35
C SER A 29 28.10 5.93 5.04
N LEU A 30 26.99 6.31 4.39
CA LEU A 30 27.02 7.12 3.18
C LEU A 30 27.60 8.52 3.46
N TRP A 31 27.21 9.13 4.58
CA TRP A 31 27.74 10.43 5.01
C TRP A 31 29.25 10.39 5.22
N LEU A 32 29.77 9.40 5.96
CA LEU A 32 31.21 9.23 6.17
C LEU A 32 31.97 9.04 4.85
N PHE A 33 31.43 8.23 3.95
CA PHE A 33 32.04 7.99 2.63
C PHE A 33 32.10 9.28 1.79
N LEU A 34 31.00 10.05 1.76
CA LEU A 34 30.95 11.32 1.05
C LEU A 34 31.89 12.36 1.68
N CYS A 35 31.98 12.41 3.01
CA CYS A 35 32.95 13.27 3.69
C CYS A 35 34.39 12.87 3.38
N GLN A 36 34.74 11.59 3.38
CA GLN A 36 36.09 11.11 3.02
C GLN A 36 36.46 11.49 1.58
N THR A 37 35.55 11.26 0.63
CA THR A 37 35.79 11.61 -0.78
C THR A 37 35.92 13.13 -0.97
N HIS A 38 35.12 13.92 -0.26
CA HIS A 38 35.26 15.37 -0.25
C HIS A 38 36.58 15.83 0.37
N TYR A 39 36.98 15.25 1.49
CA TYR A 39 38.26 15.51 2.16
C TYR A 39 39.44 15.32 1.18
N GLU A 40 39.49 14.17 0.52
CA GLU A 40 40.52 13.86 -0.48
C GLU A 40 40.49 14.86 -1.65
N SER A 41 39.29 15.14 -2.17
CA SER A 41 39.12 16.10 -3.26
C SER A 41 39.53 17.51 -2.87
N TYR A 42 39.32 17.93 -1.63
CA TYR A 42 39.65 19.27 -1.17
C TYR A 42 41.14 19.42 -0.92
N TRP A 43 41.73 18.56 -0.10
CA TRP A 43 43.14 18.67 0.30
C TRP A 43 44.09 18.27 -0.84
N ASN A 44 43.90 17.09 -1.43
CA ASN A 44 44.75 16.61 -2.52
C ASN A 44 44.35 17.21 -3.88
N GLY A 45 43.08 17.57 -4.05
CA GLY A 45 42.57 18.08 -5.32
C GLY A 45 42.59 19.60 -5.46
N THR A 46 42.27 20.37 -4.42
CA THR A 46 42.19 21.84 -4.52
C THR A 46 43.42 22.50 -3.91
N ILE A 47 43.67 22.29 -2.61
CA ILE A 47 44.76 22.96 -1.89
C ILE A 47 46.11 22.63 -2.51
N ARG A 48 46.40 21.35 -2.76
CA ARG A 48 47.66 20.94 -3.38
C ARG A 48 47.88 21.55 -4.77
N LYS A 49 46.83 21.71 -5.58
CA LYS A 49 46.96 22.30 -6.93
C LYS A 49 47.21 23.80 -6.87
N VAL A 50 46.55 24.50 -5.95
CA VAL A 50 46.78 25.92 -5.69
C VAL A 50 48.23 26.12 -5.25
N GLN A 51 48.69 25.38 -4.23
CA GLN A 51 50.08 25.44 -3.77
C GLN A 51 51.09 25.10 -4.87
N THR A 52 50.80 24.14 -5.74
CA THR A 52 51.69 23.81 -6.88
C THR A 52 51.77 24.96 -7.87
N THR A 53 50.67 25.66 -8.10
CA THR A 53 50.65 26.85 -8.96
C THR A 53 51.43 27.99 -8.32
N ASP A 54 51.23 28.22 -7.02
CA ASP A 54 51.96 29.22 -6.26
C ASP A 54 53.46 28.92 -6.27
N PHE A 55 53.87 27.68 -6.02
CA PHE A 55 55.27 27.26 -6.06
C PHE A 55 55.87 27.47 -7.44
N ASN A 56 55.13 27.17 -8.50
CA ASN A 56 55.59 27.47 -9.85
C ASN A 56 55.85 28.97 -10.04
N ILE A 57 54.92 29.84 -9.61
CA ILE A 57 55.12 31.29 -9.68
C ILE A 57 56.34 31.71 -8.85
N LEU A 58 56.53 31.13 -7.66
CA LEU A 58 57.64 31.46 -6.79
C LEU A 58 58.98 31.00 -7.36
N HIS A 59 59.07 29.82 -7.98
CA HIS A 59 60.27 29.35 -8.67
C HIS A 59 60.73 30.34 -9.77
N HIS A 60 59.77 31.02 -10.39
CA HIS A 60 60.05 32.01 -11.43
C HIS A 60 60.40 33.41 -10.91
N THR A 61 60.03 33.76 -9.67
CA THR A 61 60.06 35.16 -9.20
C THR A 61 60.90 35.36 -7.95
N MET A 62 60.87 34.43 -6.99
CA MET A 62 61.55 34.58 -5.71
C MET A 62 63.08 34.56 -5.83
N PRO A 63 63.72 33.67 -6.63
CA PRO A 63 65.18 33.63 -6.65
C PRO A 63 65.83 34.94 -7.09
N VAL A 64 65.25 35.59 -8.11
CA VAL A 64 65.71 36.89 -8.62
C VAL A 64 65.49 37.98 -7.56
N THR A 65 64.29 38.03 -7.00
CA THR A 65 63.90 39.06 -6.03
C THR A 65 64.76 38.98 -4.78
N LEU A 66 64.92 37.77 -4.21
CA LEU A 66 65.75 37.57 -3.02
C LEU A 66 67.23 37.85 -3.29
N SER A 67 67.76 37.45 -4.44
CA SER A 67 69.15 37.77 -4.81
C SER A 67 69.37 39.28 -4.83
N ALA A 68 68.50 40.04 -5.48
CA ALA A 68 68.59 41.49 -5.55
C ALA A 68 68.51 42.16 -4.16
N LEU A 69 67.61 41.68 -3.29
CA LEU A 69 67.45 42.21 -1.93
C LEU A 69 68.66 41.92 -1.04
N ILE A 70 69.23 40.72 -1.12
CA ILE A 70 70.43 40.32 -0.38
C ILE A 70 71.63 41.13 -0.83
N LEU A 71 71.82 41.30 -2.15
CA LEU A 71 72.90 42.12 -2.70
C LEU A 71 72.76 43.61 -2.32
N ALA A 72 71.53 44.09 -2.13
CA ALA A 72 71.25 45.44 -1.65
C ALA A 72 71.35 45.58 -0.11
N GLY A 73 71.59 44.49 0.64
CA GLY A 73 71.65 44.50 2.10
C GLY A 73 70.32 44.85 2.77
N ARG A 74 69.18 44.49 2.16
CA ARG A 74 67.83 44.82 2.62
C ARG A 74 67.15 43.61 3.29
N ASP A 75 67.69 43.22 4.43
CA ASP A 75 67.22 42.05 5.20
C ASP A 75 65.76 42.19 5.68
N ASP A 76 65.32 43.44 5.90
CA ASP A 76 63.93 43.79 6.23
C ASP A 76 62.96 43.33 5.14
N LEU A 77 63.32 43.58 3.88
CA LEU A 77 62.51 43.21 2.72
C LEU A 77 62.63 41.72 2.39
N VAL A 78 63.77 41.08 2.72
CA VAL A 78 63.92 39.62 2.57
C VAL A 78 62.90 38.90 3.45
N GLN A 79 62.81 39.27 4.74
CA GLN A 79 61.83 38.66 5.64
C GLN A 79 60.39 38.97 5.19
N GLN A 80 60.11 40.21 4.78
CA GLN A 80 58.79 40.58 4.26
C GLN A 80 58.40 39.76 3.01
N ALA A 81 59.36 39.48 2.11
CA ALA A 81 59.13 38.65 0.94
C ALA A 81 58.82 37.19 1.32
N LEU A 82 59.51 36.63 2.31
CA LEU A 82 59.24 35.28 2.82
C LEU A 82 57.89 35.19 3.56
N ASP A 83 57.45 36.28 4.18
CA ASP A 83 56.15 36.38 4.88
C ASP A 83 54.99 36.79 3.98
N SER A 84 55.22 36.93 2.66
CA SER A 84 54.18 37.29 1.69
C SER A 84 53.14 36.19 1.48
N SER A 85 53.47 34.93 1.81
CA SER A 85 52.55 33.79 1.75
C SER A 85 51.59 33.72 2.95
N TYR A 86 51.71 34.64 3.93
CA TYR A 86 50.96 34.64 5.18
C TYR A 86 51.01 33.32 5.97
N GLY A 87 52.01 32.47 5.72
CA GLY A 87 52.17 31.17 6.38
C GLY A 87 51.29 30.04 5.83
N LEU A 88 50.73 30.18 4.62
CA LEU A 88 50.05 29.09 3.90
C LEU A 88 50.97 27.91 3.57
N PHE A 89 52.26 28.20 3.42
CA PHE A 89 53.36 27.27 3.27
C PHE A 89 54.63 27.96 3.76
N GLY A 90 55.64 27.16 4.12
CA GLY A 90 56.91 27.64 4.61
C GLY A 90 57.88 27.97 3.48
N LEU A 91 58.54 29.12 3.58
CA LEU A 91 59.71 29.45 2.78
C LEU A 91 60.92 29.55 3.70
N VAL A 92 62.03 28.93 3.29
CA VAL A 92 63.27 28.91 4.06
C VAL A 92 64.44 29.28 3.18
N LEU A 93 65.22 30.26 3.62
CA LEU A 93 66.45 30.66 2.98
C LEU A 93 67.63 30.20 3.83
N THR A 94 68.48 29.36 3.27
CA THR A 94 69.72 28.89 3.90
C THR A 94 70.94 29.54 3.29
N ASP A 95 72.08 29.34 3.95
CA ASP A 95 73.40 29.63 3.37
C ASP A 95 73.69 28.79 2.11
N ALA A 96 74.81 29.08 1.43
CA ALA A 96 75.21 28.40 0.20
C ALA A 96 75.46 26.88 0.39
N SER A 97 75.87 26.48 1.60
CA SER A 97 76.04 25.08 2.01
C SER A 97 74.71 24.35 2.18
N GLY A 98 73.63 25.05 2.52
CA GLY A 98 72.36 24.44 2.91
C GLY A 98 72.31 24.00 4.37
N ASP A 99 73.26 24.43 5.20
CA ASP A 99 73.46 23.91 6.55
C ASP A 99 72.84 24.82 7.61
N ASN A 100 72.92 26.14 7.40
CA ASN A 100 72.37 27.12 8.33
C ASN A 100 71.16 27.83 7.73
N ILE A 101 70.05 27.82 8.47
CA ILE A 101 68.85 28.61 8.13
C ILE A 101 69.14 30.07 8.49
N VAL A 102 69.12 30.94 7.47
CA VAL A 102 69.37 32.38 7.63
C VAL A 102 68.04 33.11 7.85
N TYR A 103 67.04 32.80 7.02
CA TYR A 103 65.69 33.36 7.14
C TYR A 103 64.62 32.29 6.95
N LYS A 104 63.45 32.50 7.56
CA LYS A 104 62.30 31.61 7.44
C LYS A 104 61.00 32.38 7.59
N THR A 105 59.92 31.91 6.98
CA THR A 105 58.58 32.46 7.19
C THR A 105 58.21 32.41 8.69
N GLU A 106 57.80 33.55 9.25
CA GLU A 106 57.43 33.71 10.66
C GLU A 106 55.92 33.74 10.87
N LYS A 107 55.13 34.05 9.84
CA LYS A 107 53.66 34.03 9.91
C LYS A 107 53.10 32.61 9.90
N SER A 108 51.94 32.41 10.53
CA SER A 108 51.23 31.11 10.60
C SER A 108 49.80 31.28 10.12
N TYR A 109 49.35 30.38 9.26
CA TYR A 109 47.95 30.26 8.90
C TYR A 109 47.39 28.93 9.40
N HIS A 110 46.30 28.98 10.19
CA HIS A 110 45.47 27.90 10.76
C HIS A 110 46.14 26.67 11.40
N ASN A 111 47.15 26.04 10.80
CA ASN A 111 47.95 24.96 11.35
C ASN A 111 49.39 25.12 10.82
N GLY A 112 50.34 25.39 11.72
CA GLY A 112 51.75 25.53 11.34
C GLY A 112 52.45 24.18 11.14
N SER A 113 51.82 23.19 10.50
CA SER A 113 52.38 21.82 10.44
C SER A 113 53.71 21.75 9.69
N TRP A 114 53.90 22.67 8.74
CA TRP A 114 55.17 22.86 8.06
C TRP A 114 56.29 23.40 8.97
N ARG A 115 55.96 24.06 10.09
CA ARG A 115 56.94 24.66 11.00
C ARG A 115 57.79 23.65 11.71
N ASP A 116 57.19 22.53 12.10
CA ASP A 116 57.87 21.43 12.77
C ASP A 116 58.92 20.78 11.85
N ARG A 117 58.82 21.02 10.54
CA ARG A 117 59.73 20.53 9.50
C ARG A 117 60.78 21.55 9.05
N LEU A 118 60.82 22.73 9.67
CA LEU A 118 61.85 23.75 9.45
C LEU A 118 63.17 23.42 10.16
N THR A 119 63.56 22.15 10.14
CA THR A 119 64.85 21.65 10.63
C THR A 119 65.71 21.24 9.45
N ARG A 120 67.02 21.13 9.64
CA ARG A 120 67.94 20.73 8.57
C ARG A 120 67.57 19.36 8.00
N GLU A 121 67.18 18.45 8.89
CA GLU A 121 66.73 17.11 8.54
C GLU A 121 65.40 17.16 7.77
N GLY A 122 64.45 17.98 8.23
CA GLY A 122 63.16 18.15 7.55
C GLY A 122 63.31 18.72 6.13
N LEU A 123 64.19 19.69 5.94
CA LEU A 123 64.49 20.27 4.62
C LEU A 123 65.13 19.25 3.66
N ALA A 124 65.85 18.25 4.17
CA ALA A 124 66.44 17.19 3.35
C ALA A 124 65.41 16.14 2.91
N GLU A 125 64.34 15.96 3.70
CA GLU A 125 63.22 15.05 3.41
C GLU A 125 62.18 15.67 2.46
N GLU A 126 62.24 16.99 2.23
CA GLU A 126 61.28 17.67 1.38
C GLU A 126 61.33 17.20 -0.07
N SER A 127 60.14 16.92 -0.61
CA SER A 127 60.02 16.38 -1.97
C SER A 127 60.23 17.44 -3.05
N GLU A 128 59.96 18.72 -2.75
CA GLU A 128 60.10 19.83 -3.67
C GLU A 128 61.58 20.23 -3.80
N PRO A 129 62.12 20.48 -5.01
CA PRO A 129 63.48 20.94 -5.14
C PRO A 129 63.63 22.38 -4.61
N PHE A 130 64.82 22.70 -4.14
CA PHE A 130 65.19 24.05 -3.72
C PHE A 130 65.73 24.86 -4.89
N ASP A 131 65.48 26.16 -4.89
CA ASP A 131 66.11 27.09 -5.83
C ASP A 131 67.44 27.61 -5.30
N LEU A 132 68.33 27.98 -6.23
CA LEU A 132 69.59 28.62 -5.90
C LEU A 132 69.46 30.14 -6.01
N ILE A 133 69.82 30.84 -4.94
CA ILE A 133 69.99 32.29 -4.95
C ILE A 133 71.41 32.58 -5.39
N THR A 134 71.60 33.34 -6.47
CA THR A 134 72.95 33.55 -7.03
C THR A 134 73.27 34.99 -7.35
N ASP A 135 74.57 35.29 -7.46
CA ASP A 135 75.14 36.55 -7.92
C ASP A 135 75.90 36.34 -9.25
N PRO A 136 75.50 36.98 -10.36
CA PRO A 136 74.31 37.84 -10.50
C PRO A 136 72.98 37.05 -10.43
N PRO A 137 71.83 37.73 -10.24
CA PRO A 137 70.52 37.09 -10.21
C PRO A 137 70.22 36.31 -11.51
N GLN A 138 69.73 35.07 -11.39
CA GLN A 138 69.35 34.26 -12.55
C GLN A 138 67.97 34.67 -13.07
N LEU A 139 67.90 35.23 -14.27
CA LEU A 139 66.63 35.65 -14.88
C LEU A 139 65.71 34.50 -15.29
N ALA A 140 66.21 33.26 -15.30
CA ALA A 140 65.46 32.08 -15.69
C ALA A 140 65.30 31.13 -14.50
N PRO A 141 64.13 30.50 -14.34
CA PRO A 141 63.90 29.52 -13.28
C PRO A 141 64.76 28.27 -13.48
N LEU A 142 65.18 27.66 -12.38
CA LEU A 142 65.84 26.35 -12.38
C LEU A 142 64.84 25.20 -12.39
N PHE A 143 63.69 25.40 -11.77
CA PHE A 143 62.63 24.40 -11.65
C PHE A 143 61.30 24.93 -12.14
N VAL A 144 60.54 24.07 -12.81
CA VAL A 144 59.21 24.40 -13.35
C VAL A 144 58.27 23.22 -13.14
N HIS A 145 57.04 23.52 -12.77
CA HIS A 145 55.94 22.57 -12.76
C HIS A 145 55.27 22.53 -14.15
N GLU A 146 55.23 21.35 -14.77
CA GLU A 146 54.59 21.17 -16.08
C GLU A 146 53.07 21.38 -16.04
N SER A 147 52.45 21.08 -14.89
CA SER A 147 51.02 21.28 -14.69
C SER A 147 50.69 21.53 -13.22
N PRO A 148 49.50 22.10 -12.91
CA PRO A 148 49.01 22.24 -11.54
C PRO A 148 48.82 20.90 -10.81
N ARG A 149 48.86 19.77 -11.52
CA ARG A 149 48.72 18.42 -10.98
C ARG A 149 50.07 17.71 -10.81
N SER A 150 51.17 18.35 -11.20
CA SER A 150 52.51 17.78 -11.03
C SER A 150 52.80 17.58 -9.54
N LEU A 151 53.39 16.43 -9.21
CA LEU A 151 53.72 16.11 -7.83
C LEU A 151 55.00 16.82 -7.35
N LYS A 152 55.88 17.17 -8.29
CA LYS A 152 57.20 17.78 -8.06
C LYS A 152 57.61 18.62 -9.27
N ALA A 153 58.36 19.69 -9.05
CA ALA A 153 58.96 20.47 -10.12
C ALA A 153 60.08 19.70 -10.85
N THR A 154 60.22 19.98 -12.14
CA THR A 154 61.23 19.39 -13.03
C THR A 154 62.33 20.40 -13.32
N VAL A 155 63.56 19.92 -13.56
CA VAL A 155 64.70 20.78 -13.86
C VAL A 155 64.51 21.42 -15.24
N ALA A 156 64.49 22.74 -15.30
CA ALA A 156 64.60 23.50 -16.53
C ALA A 156 66.07 23.49 -16.99
N ASN A 157 66.49 22.44 -17.71
CA ASN A 157 67.85 22.16 -18.22
C ASN A 157 68.68 23.41 -18.60
N ARG A 158 69.30 24.07 -17.62
CA ARG A 158 70.12 25.27 -17.83
C ARG A 158 71.36 25.24 -16.94
N PRO A 159 72.54 25.56 -17.50
CA PRO A 159 73.77 25.55 -16.72
C PRO A 159 73.82 26.74 -15.76
N ILE A 160 74.09 26.45 -14.48
CA ILE A 160 74.35 27.47 -13.46
C ILE A 160 75.76 28.01 -13.68
N ARG A 161 75.89 29.32 -13.90
CA ARG A 161 77.19 29.99 -14.15
C ARG A 161 77.58 31.02 -13.08
N SER A 162 76.77 31.16 -12.04
CA SER A 162 76.84 32.24 -11.06
C SER A 162 77.27 31.76 -9.67
N LYS A 163 77.77 32.68 -8.84
CA LYS A 163 78.15 32.40 -7.45
C LYS A 163 76.89 32.17 -6.63
N VAL A 164 76.82 31.06 -5.90
CA VAL A 164 75.67 30.75 -5.03
C VAL A 164 75.78 31.53 -3.73
N LEU A 165 74.76 32.32 -3.42
CA LEU A 165 74.59 33.07 -2.17
C LEU A 165 73.84 32.25 -1.12
N GLY A 166 72.85 31.46 -1.54
CA GLY A 166 72.00 30.68 -0.66
C GLY A 166 71.07 29.72 -1.39
N ARG A 167 70.26 28.97 -0.64
CA ARG A 167 69.26 28.06 -1.18
C ARG A 167 67.89 28.38 -0.62
N LEU A 168 66.88 28.38 -1.48
CA LEU A 168 65.49 28.66 -1.14
C LEU A 168 64.70 27.36 -1.18
N TYR A 169 64.19 26.95 -0.02
CA TYR A 169 63.35 25.76 0.14
C TYR A 169 61.88 26.14 0.24
N TYR A 170 61.04 25.27 -0.31
CA TYR A 170 59.59 25.37 -0.32
C TYR A 170 58.99 24.22 0.49
N VAL A 171 58.34 24.53 1.60
CA VAL A 171 57.81 23.53 2.54
C VAL A 171 56.28 23.59 2.50
N ARG A 172 55.64 22.57 1.94
CA ARG A 172 54.17 22.50 1.87
C ARG A 172 53.56 22.27 3.25
N ASP A 173 52.28 22.60 3.41
CA ASP A 173 51.55 22.21 4.61
C ASP A 173 51.09 20.74 4.52
N VAL A 174 51.15 19.99 5.62
CA VAL A 174 50.67 18.61 5.66
C VAL A 174 49.17 18.63 5.95
N PRO A 175 48.32 18.01 5.11
CA PRO A 175 46.89 17.99 5.39
C PRO A 175 46.62 17.24 6.71
N PRO A 176 45.74 17.76 7.57
CA PRO A 176 45.37 17.08 8.81
C PRO A 176 44.70 15.75 8.50
N SER A 177 44.94 14.71 9.30
CA SER A 177 44.26 13.42 9.08
C SER A 177 42.72 13.59 9.02
N PHE A 178 42.05 12.79 8.18
CA PHE A 178 40.59 12.85 8.03
C PHE A 178 39.85 12.81 9.38
N ASN A 179 40.26 11.92 10.29
CA ASN A 179 39.65 11.80 11.61
C ASN A 179 39.80 13.08 12.44
N SER A 180 40.95 13.74 12.36
CA SER A 180 41.18 15.01 13.05
C SER A 180 40.35 16.14 12.42
N ASP A 181 40.28 16.21 11.09
CA ASP A 181 39.53 17.23 10.37
C ASP A 181 38.01 17.08 10.57
N ILE A 182 37.48 15.86 10.51
CA ILE A 182 36.06 15.58 10.76
C ILE A 182 35.69 15.76 12.23
N ALA A 183 36.56 15.37 13.17
CA ALA A 183 36.34 15.62 14.59
C ALA A 183 36.35 17.12 14.87
N ASN A 184 37.28 17.86 14.26
CA ASN A 184 37.30 19.32 14.32
C ASN A 184 35.98 19.88 13.76
N PHE A 185 35.48 19.40 12.62
CA PHE A 185 34.18 19.83 12.11
C PHE A 185 33.00 19.53 13.06
N LEU A 186 32.98 18.36 13.71
CA LEU A 186 31.89 17.94 14.59
C LEU A 186 31.92 18.62 15.96
N PHE A 187 33.11 18.92 16.49
CA PHE A 187 33.28 19.37 17.87
C PHE A 187 33.77 20.82 18.00
N SER A 188 34.35 21.41 16.96
CA SER A 188 34.70 22.84 16.96
C SER A 188 33.53 23.70 16.51
N ASN A 189 33.60 25.01 16.80
CA ASN A 189 32.62 26.02 16.42
C ASN A 189 32.03 25.79 15.01
N MET A 190 30.77 25.35 14.97
CA MET A 190 30.02 25.14 13.72
C MET A 190 29.76 26.44 12.93
N THR A 191 30.10 27.59 13.50
CA THR A 191 29.90 28.92 12.91
C THR A 191 30.99 29.29 11.90
N GLU A 192 32.18 28.70 11.98
CA GLU A 192 33.26 28.93 11.00
C GLU A 192 33.15 27.93 9.84
N ILE A 193 32.29 28.26 8.87
CA ILE A 193 32.05 27.45 7.68
C ILE A 193 33.03 27.87 6.56
N SER A 194 34.32 27.58 6.72
CA SER A 194 35.36 27.84 5.70
C SER A 194 36.06 26.54 5.27
N GLY A 195 36.65 26.56 4.07
CA GLY A 195 37.43 25.43 3.52
C GLY A 195 36.64 24.12 3.43
N ALA A 196 37.25 23.02 3.90
CA ALA A 196 36.65 21.67 3.89
C ALA A 196 35.36 21.58 4.73
N LYS A 197 35.26 22.35 5.82
CA LYS A 197 34.07 22.35 6.72
C LYS A 197 32.79 22.73 5.97
N ARG A 198 32.91 23.62 4.98
CA ARG A 198 31.77 24.02 4.13
C ARG A 198 31.21 22.84 3.33
N GLY A 199 32.07 21.99 2.78
CA GLY A 199 31.62 20.81 2.05
C GLY A 199 30.96 19.79 2.98
N TYR A 200 31.55 19.52 4.15
CA TYR A 200 30.95 18.63 5.15
C TYR A 200 29.56 19.11 5.58
N PHE A 201 29.37 20.42 5.74
CA PHE A 201 28.08 21.00 6.07
C PHE A 201 27.01 20.71 5.00
N TYR A 202 27.31 20.96 3.73
CA TYR A 202 26.37 20.67 2.63
C TYR A 202 26.07 19.18 2.50
N ILE A 203 27.08 18.32 2.64
CA ILE A 203 26.92 16.86 2.63
C ILE A 203 26.01 16.43 3.79
N SER A 204 26.21 16.98 4.98
CA SER A 204 25.40 16.68 6.17
C SER A 204 23.93 17.02 5.94
N ILE A 205 23.62 18.21 5.45
CA ILE A 205 22.24 18.64 5.15
C ILE A 205 21.63 17.75 4.06
N THR A 206 22.39 17.43 3.02
CA THR A 206 21.88 16.62 1.90
C THR A 206 21.55 15.19 2.35
N VAL A 207 22.45 14.55 3.12
CA VAL A 207 22.20 13.20 3.62
C VAL A 207 21.08 13.18 4.65
N LEU A 208 21.02 14.17 5.55
CA LEU A 208 19.96 14.27 6.54
C LEU A 208 18.58 14.49 5.89
N SER A 209 18.50 15.37 4.88
CA SER A 209 17.25 15.61 4.15
C SER A 209 16.81 14.37 3.37
N PHE A 210 17.74 13.68 2.69
CA PHE A 210 17.45 12.43 1.99
C PHE A 210 16.98 11.31 2.94
N ALA A 211 17.63 11.14 4.09
CA ALA A 211 17.22 10.17 5.10
C ALA A 211 15.81 10.49 5.65
N THR A 212 15.53 11.77 5.91
CA THR A 212 14.23 12.24 6.41
C THR A 212 13.12 11.98 5.38
N VAL A 213 13.34 12.32 4.11
CA VAL A 213 12.38 12.05 3.01
C VAL A 213 12.15 10.55 2.86
N THR A 214 13.21 9.74 2.92
CA THR A 214 13.10 8.28 2.83
C THR A 214 12.27 7.70 3.97
N LEU A 215 12.50 8.15 5.21
CA LEU A 215 11.69 7.75 6.36
C LEU A 215 10.23 8.19 6.23
N LEU A 216 9.99 9.41 5.75
CA LEU A 216 8.65 9.93 5.50
C LEU A 216 7.90 9.08 4.46
N LEU A 217 8.55 8.72 3.35
CA LEU A 217 7.95 7.86 2.32
C LEU A 217 7.62 6.46 2.85
N ILE A 218 8.51 5.86 3.65
CA ILE A 218 8.26 4.57 4.31
C ILE A 218 7.06 4.69 5.25
N PHE A 219 6.98 5.76 6.04
CA PHE A 219 5.89 6.00 6.97
C PHE A 219 4.55 6.20 6.24
N LEU A 220 4.51 7.03 5.19
CA LEU A 220 3.32 7.26 4.38
C LEU A 220 2.85 5.97 3.71
N ARG A 221 3.77 5.17 3.15
CA ARG A 221 3.43 3.89 2.52
C ARG A 221 2.85 2.90 3.53
N ARG A 222 3.46 2.79 4.71
CA ARG A 222 2.94 1.95 5.80
C ARG A 222 1.54 2.39 6.23
N ARG A 223 1.32 3.69 6.44
CA ARG A 223 0.01 4.23 6.83
C ARG A 223 -1.05 3.98 5.76
N GLY A 224 -0.69 4.08 4.48
CA GLY A 224 -1.56 3.75 3.36
C GLY A 224 -1.99 2.27 3.34
N LEU A 225 -1.06 1.35 3.63
CA LEU A 225 -1.37 -0.09 3.73
C LEU A 225 -2.25 -0.40 4.94
N GLU A 226 -2.00 0.23 6.10
CA GLU A 226 -2.84 0.06 7.29
C GLU A 226 -4.28 0.55 7.05
N LEU A 227 -4.47 1.66 6.34
CA LEU A 227 -5.80 2.16 5.95
C LEU A 227 -6.52 1.18 5.01
N LYS A 228 -5.83 0.69 3.98
CA LYS A 228 -6.40 -0.32 3.06
C LYS A 228 -6.81 -1.60 3.78
N GLN A 229 -6.02 -2.04 4.76
CA GLN A 229 -6.36 -3.23 5.54
C GLN A 229 -7.63 -3.01 6.38
N ARG A 230 -7.78 -1.83 6.99
CA ARG A 230 -9.01 -1.46 7.73
C ARG A 230 -10.23 -1.40 6.81
N GLU A 231 -10.09 -0.86 5.60
CA GLU A 231 -11.16 -0.84 4.60
C GLU A 231 -11.57 -2.26 4.18
N LEU A 232 -10.59 -3.15 3.93
CA LEU A 232 -10.86 -4.55 3.60
C LEU A 232 -11.57 -5.28 4.74
N ASP A 233 -11.17 -5.04 5.99
CA ASP A 233 -11.82 -5.64 7.17
C ASP A 233 -13.25 -5.11 7.38
N PHE A 234 -13.53 -3.87 6.97
CA PHE A 234 -14.89 -3.32 6.97
C PHE A 234 -15.76 -3.99 5.90
N VAL A 235 -15.26 -4.06 4.65
CA VAL A 235 -15.98 -4.69 3.53
C VAL A 235 -16.26 -6.17 3.80
N ARG A 236 -15.31 -6.89 4.41
CA ARG A 236 -15.51 -8.30 4.80
C ARG A 236 -16.65 -8.47 5.82
N ARG A 237 -16.69 -7.61 6.84
CA ARG A 237 -17.77 -7.65 7.84
C ARG A 237 -19.12 -7.33 7.22
N GLU A 238 -19.17 -6.36 6.31
CA GLU A 238 -20.39 -6.01 5.58
C GLU A 238 -20.89 -7.19 4.72
N LEU A 239 -19.98 -7.86 4.00
CA LEU A 239 -20.31 -9.07 3.24
C LEU A 239 -20.80 -10.21 4.13
N GLU A 240 -20.20 -10.41 5.30
CA GLU A 240 -20.62 -11.45 6.24
C GLU A 240 -22.04 -11.20 6.77
N ILE A 241 -22.38 -9.94 7.10
CA ILE A 241 -23.73 -9.56 7.52
C ILE A 241 -24.74 -9.82 6.40
N ARG A 242 -24.43 -9.40 5.16
CA ARG A 242 -25.31 -9.63 4.01
C ARG A 242 -25.50 -11.12 3.72
N LYS A 243 -24.45 -11.92 3.86
CA LYS A 243 -24.53 -13.37 3.71
C LYS A 243 -25.47 -13.99 4.75
N LYS A 244 -25.32 -13.62 6.03
CA LYS A 244 -26.22 -14.09 7.10
C LYS A 244 -27.68 -13.71 6.86
N ALA A 245 -27.94 -12.50 6.36
CA ALA A 245 -29.29 -12.07 5.98
C ALA A 245 -29.86 -12.91 4.83
N LEU A 246 -29.04 -13.23 3.83
CA LEU A 246 -29.45 -14.07 2.71
C LEU A 246 -29.74 -15.52 3.15
N ASP A 247 -28.90 -16.07 4.02
CA ASP A 247 -29.11 -17.40 4.61
C ASP A 247 -30.40 -17.44 5.45
N HIS A 248 -30.69 -16.38 6.20
CA HIS A 248 -31.94 -16.26 6.96
C HIS A 248 -33.17 -16.23 6.04
N LEU A 249 -33.17 -15.40 4.99
CA LEU A 249 -34.25 -15.35 4.01
C LEU A 249 -34.43 -16.68 3.27
N ASN A 250 -33.33 -17.38 2.96
CA ASN A 250 -33.40 -18.68 2.31
C ASN A 250 -34.02 -19.74 3.23
N ASN A 251 -33.73 -19.69 4.52
CA ASN A 251 -34.34 -20.57 5.51
C ASN A 251 -35.85 -20.26 5.66
N GLU A 252 -36.25 -18.99 5.70
CA GLU A 252 -37.67 -18.61 5.73
C GLU A 252 -38.42 -19.05 4.46
N LEU A 253 -37.81 -18.90 3.28
CA LEU A 253 -38.39 -19.39 2.05
C LEU A 253 -38.57 -20.91 2.08
N ALA A 254 -37.59 -21.65 2.60
CA ALA A 254 -37.67 -23.10 2.73
C ALA A 254 -38.78 -23.53 3.69
N THR A 255 -38.95 -22.85 4.83
CA THR A 255 -40.04 -23.15 5.78
C THR A 255 -41.42 -22.81 5.18
N GLN A 256 -41.54 -21.70 4.44
CA GLN A 256 -42.78 -21.33 3.76
C GLN A 256 -43.14 -22.32 2.65
N LYS A 257 -42.18 -22.76 1.84
CA LYS A 257 -42.41 -23.81 0.83
C LYS A 257 -42.86 -25.13 1.46
N ALA A 258 -42.22 -25.55 2.56
CA ALA A 258 -42.64 -26.73 3.29
C ALA A 258 -44.08 -26.59 3.84
N ARG A 259 -44.43 -25.41 4.37
CA ARG A 259 -45.78 -25.10 4.84
C ARG A 259 -46.81 -25.13 3.72
N LYS A 260 -46.47 -24.58 2.54
CA LYS A 260 -47.33 -24.62 1.35
C LYS A 260 -47.65 -26.06 0.95
N VAL A 261 -46.61 -26.89 0.79
CA VAL A 261 -46.77 -28.30 0.40
C VAL A 261 -47.61 -29.07 1.42
N TRP A 262 -47.48 -28.75 2.71
CA TRP A 262 -48.33 -29.34 3.75
C TRP A 262 -49.81 -28.94 3.60
N LEU A 263 -50.09 -27.66 3.37
CA LEU A 263 -51.45 -27.16 3.15
C LEU A 263 -52.09 -27.75 1.89
N GLU A 264 -51.35 -27.85 0.78
CA GLU A 264 -51.82 -28.49 -0.45
C GLU A 264 -52.21 -29.96 -0.21
N ARG A 265 -51.37 -30.71 0.52
CA ARG A 265 -51.68 -32.11 0.89
C ARG A 265 -52.90 -32.24 1.79
N GLU A 266 -53.07 -31.36 2.78
CA GLU A 266 -54.24 -31.39 3.65
C GLU A 266 -55.52 -31.03 2.88
N ALA A 267 -55.45 -30.02 1.98
CA ALA A 267 -56.55 -29.65 1.11
C ALA A 267 -56.98 -30.81 0.19
N ASP A 268 -56.01 -31.50 -0.43
CA ASP A 268 -56.28 -32.70 -1.24
C ASP A 268 -56.93 -33.82 -0.42
N GLN A 269 -56.50 -33.99 0.84
CA GLN A 269 -57.09 -34.99 1.74
C GLN A 269 -58.52 -34.62 2.14
N ALA A 270 -58.79 -33.35 2.46
CA ALA A 270 -60.12 -32.84 2.77
C ALA A 270 -61.07 -33.00 1.57
N TYR A 271 -60.60 -32.69 0.35
CA TYR A 271 -61.37 -32.88 -0.88
C TYR A 271 -61.75 -34.35 -1.12
N LYS A 272 -60.81 -35.28 -0.91
CA LYS A 272 -61.08 -36.73 -0.97
C LYS A 272 -62.12 -37.16 0.07
N ARG A 273 -62.06 -36.64 1.30
CA ARG A 273 -63.07 -36.89 2.34
C ARG A 273 -64.45 -36.38 1.89
N ALA A 274 -64.53 -35.18 1.32
CA ALA A 274 -65.77 -34.59 0.83
C ALA A 274 -66.38 -35.38 -0.34
N ILE A 275 -65.58 -35.79 -1.34
CA ILE A 275 -66.05 -36.68 -2.43
C ILE A 275 -66.53 -38.01 -1.87
N GLY A 276 -65.78 -38.61 -0.94
CA GLY A 276 -66.16 -39.87 -0.30
C GLY A 276 -67.53 -39.77 0.38
N LEU A 277 -67.75 -38.67 1.13
CA LEU A 277 -69.03 -38.37 1.75
C LEU A 277 -70.14 -38.16 0.72
N LYS A 278 -69.90 -37.38 -0.34
CA LYS A 278 -70.87 -37.17 -1.42
C LYS A 278 -71.28 -38.50 -2.07
N ASN A 279 -70.33 -39.34 -2.43
CA ASN A 279 -70.61 -40.66 -3.02
C ASN A 279 -71.37 -41.56 -2.04
N SER A 280 -71.08 -41.47 -0.74
CA SER A 280 -71.83 -42.21 0.29
C SER A 280 -73.27 -41.71 0.43
N LEU A 281 -73.51 -40.41 0.29
CA LEU A 281 -74.85 -39.81 0.26
C LEU A 281 -75.62 -40.18 -1.01
N GLU A 282 -74.98 -40.16 -2.18
CA GLU A 282 -75.64 -40.59 -3.42
C GLU A 282 -76.06 -42.06 -3.32
N LYS A 283 -75.19 -42.93 -2.79
CA LYS A 283 -75.56 -44.33 -2.50
C LYS A 283 -76.70 -44.44 -1.50
N LEU A 284 -76.71 -43.64 -0.44
CA LEU A 284 -77.80 -43.61 0.53
C LEU A 284 -79.10 -43.10 -0.08
N ARG A 285 -79.05 -42.05 -0.91
CA ARG A 285 -80.19 -41.50 -1.64
C ARG A 285 -80.76 -42.53 -2.61
N ASP A 286 -79.90 -43.22 -3.37
CA ASP A 286 -80.34 -44.24 -4.32
C ASP A 286 -80.88 -45.48 -3.57
N ALA A 287 -80.29 -45.85 -2.44
CA ALA A 287 -80.83 -46.88 -1.54
C ALA A 287 -82.18 -46.45 -0.92
N LEU A 288 -82.34 -45.18 -0.56
CA LEU A 288 -83.59 -44.61 -0.04
C LEU A 288 -84.67 -44.53 -1.12
N ALA A 289 -84.32 -44.12 -2.34
CA ALA A 289 -85.22 -44.13 -3.49
C ALA A 289 -85.65 -45.57 -3.84
N GLY A 290 -84.73 -46.53 -3.75
CA GLY A 290 -85.04 -47.96 -3.86
C GLY A 290 -85.95 -48.46 -2.74
N ALA A 291 -85.71 -48.05 -1.49
CA ALA A 291 -86.55 -48.39 -0.35
C ALA A 291 -87.94 -47.73 -0.44
N MET A 292 -88.05 -46.48 -0.91
CA MET A 292 -89.32 -45.79 -1.16
C MET A 292 -90.07 -46.39 -2.35
N ALA A 293 -89.38 -46.88 -3.40
CA ALA A 293 -90.01 -47.63 -4.48
C ALA A 293 -90.55 -48.99 -3.99
N GLN A 294 -89.89 -49.64 -3.03
CA GLN A 294 -90.43 -50.82 -2.34
C GLN A 294 -91.60 -50.47 -1.41
N GLN A 295 -91.55 -49.32 -0.72
CA GLN A 295 -92.61 -48.86 0.17
C GLN A 295 -93.84 -48.34 -0.58
N ALA A 296 -93.68 -47.81 -1.81
CA ALA A 296 -94.77 -47.43 -2.72
C ALA A 296 -95.54 -48.63 -3.31
N SER A 297 -95.00 -49.86 -3.18
CA SER A 297 -95.71 -51.11 -3.51
C SER A 297 -96.40 -51.76 -2.30
N GLN A 298 -96.24 -51.20 -1.09
CA GLN A 298 -96.81 -51.73 0.15
C GLN A 298 -97.21 -50.59 1.10
N THR A 299 -98.13 -49.71 0.72
CA THR A 299 -98.97 -48.94 1.68
C THR A 299 -100.07 -48.15 0.95
N ALA A 300 -101.10 -48.87 0.50
CA ALA A 300 -102.45 -48.35 0.41
C ALA A 300 -103.27 -48.89 1.61
N ALA A 301 -103.03 -48.35 2.81
CA ALA A 301 -103.98 -48.41 3.96
C ALA A 301 -103.40 -47.76 5.24
N GLY A 302 -104.16 -46.83 5.83
CA GLY A 302 -104.10 -46.42 7.25
C GLY A 302 -103.08 -45.31 7.55
N ALA A 303 -103.41 -44.03 7.72
CA ALA A 303 -104.45 -43.32 8.47
C ALA A 303 -104.28 -43.32 10.01
N GLN A 304 -103.97 -42.12 10.51
CA GLN A 304 -104.44 -41.44 11.74
C GLN A 304 -103.67 -41.48 13.08
N SER A 305 -103.56 -40.24 13.62
CA SER A 305 -103.53 -39.81 15.03
C SER A 305 -102.16 -39.80 15.73
N GLY A 306 -101.73 -38.76 16.45
CA GLY A 306 -102.43 -37.58 16.95
C GLY A 306 -101.50 -36.57 17.67
N LEU A 307 -102.14 -35.49 18.15
CA LEU A 307 -101.62 -34.26 18.75
C LEU A 307 -100.91 -34.41 20.13
N ALA A 308 -99.95 -33.52 20.40
CA ALA A 308 -99.79 -32.70 21.64
C ALA A 308 -98.55 -31.78 21.44
N HIS A 309 -98.64 -30.46 21.25
CA HIS A 309 -98.91 -29.33 22.17
C HIS A 309 -97.99 -29.22 23.41
N PHE A 310 -97.09 -28.21 23.40
CA PHE A 310 -96.60 -27.30 24.48
C PHE A 310 -95.26 -26.69 23.99
N ALA A 311 -95.21 -25.47 23.44
CA ALA A 311 -95.23 -24.14 24.08
C ALA A 311 -93.81 -23.51 24.14
N PRO A 312 -93.70 -22.16 24.15
CA PRO A 312 -92.54 -21.42 23.63
C PRO A 312 -91.69 -20.76 24.74
N GLY A 313 -90.51 -20.26 24.37
CA GLY A 313 -89.65 -19.50 25.26
C GLY A 313 -88.69 -18.58 24.51
N GLU A 314 -89.09 -17.32 24.40
CA GLU A 314 -88.23 -16.14 24.22
C GLU A 314 -87.14 -16.07 25.29
N ASN A 315 -85.93 -15.63 24.93
CA ASN A 315 -85.41 -14.33 25.36
C ASN A 315 -84.00 -14.10 24.80
N GLY A 316 -83.82 -12.94 24.17
CA GLY A 316 -82.52 -12.47 23.72
C GLY A 316 -81.61 -11.99 24.85
N ASN A 317 -80.37 -11.67 24.49
CA ASN A 317 -79.76 -10.47 25.03
C ASN A 317 -78.76 -9.87 24.06
N PHE A 318 -78.89 -8.56 23.94
CA PHE A 318 -78.12 -7.60 23.17
C PHE A 318 -76.86 -7.24 23.96
N GLY A 319 -75.71 -7.11 23.29
CA GLY A 319 -74.45 -6.68 23.90
C GLY A 319 -73.53 -6.05 22.86
N VAL A 320 -73.61 -4.73 22.75
CA VAL A 320 -72.94 -3.84 21.80
C VAL A 320 -71.65 -3.26 22.41
N VAL A 321 -70.58 -3.27 21.60
CA VAL A 321 -69.42 -2.34 21.49
C VAL A 321 -68.35 -2.27 22.59
N GLY A 322 -67.09 -2.40 22.12
CA GLY A 322 -65.88 -1.87 22.75
C GLY A 322 -64.65 -1.99 21.83
N PHE A 323 -64.37 -0.95 21.05
CA PHE A 323 -63.07 -0.71 20.39
C PHE A 323 -61.99 -0.43 21.46
N ASN A 324 -60.80 -1.03 21.40
CA ASN A 324 -59.53 -0.34 21.05
C ASN A 324 -58.27 -1.24 21.20
N GLU A 325 -57.30 -0.90 20.34
CA GLU A 325 -55.84 -0.98 20.50
C GLU A 325 -55.08 -2.32 20.46
N GLN A 326 -54.42 -2.51 19.31
CA GLN A 326 -52.96 -2.61 19.14
C GLN A 326 -52.19 -3.61 20.01
N GLY A 327 -51.62 -4.63 19.35
CA GLY A 327 -50.49 -5.38 19.89
C GLY A 327 -50.33 -6.76 19.28
N ALA A 328 -49.78 -6.84 18.07
CA ALA A 328 -49.06 -8.04 17.64
C ALA A 328 -47.64 -8.01 18.23
N PRO A 329 -46.84 -9.09 18.18
CA PRO A 329 -47.17 -10.53 18.21
C PRO A 329 -46.25 -11.30 19.19
N ILE A 330 -46.67 -12.44 19.77
CA ILE A 330 -45.72 -13.54 20.07
C ILE A 330 -46.40 -14.88 19.80
N PHE A 331 -45.87 -15.56 18.79
CA PHE A 331 -46.12 -16.95 18.43
C PHE A 331 -45.36 -17.81 19.44
N ASN A 332 -46.04 -18.63 20.25
CA ASN A 332 -45.41 -19.76 20.91
C ASN A 332 -46.33 -20.98 20.88
N GLU A 333 -45.87 -21.88 20.02
CA GLU A 333 -46.00 -23.32 19.90
C GLU A 333 -46.22 -24.09 21.23
N ALA A 334 -46.92 -25.22 21.07
CA ALA A 334 -47.04 -26.36 21.99
C ALA A 334 -47.99 -26.22 23.20
N LEU A 335 -49.18 -26.81 23.10
CA LEU A 335 -49.38 -28.20 23.54
C LEU A 335 -50.81 -28.66 23.20
N SER A 336 -50.87 -29.62 22.29
CA SER A 336 -52.04 -30.41 21.92
C SER A 336 -52.70 -31.09 23.12
N LYS A 337 -53.96 -30.74 23.40
CA LYS A 337 -54.91 -31.59 24.14
C LYS A 337 -56.03 -31.97 23.17
N PRO A 338 -56.23 -33.26 22.85
CA PRO A 338 -57.34 -33.65 22.00
C PRO A 338 -58.64 -33.49 22.81
N SER A 339 -59.47 -32.50 22.45
CA SER A 339 -60.85 -32.50 22.92
C SER A 339 -61.59 -33.60 22.15
N ASN A 340 -61.77 -34.73 22.81
CA ASN A 340 -62.72 -35.76 22.38
C ASN A 340 -64.10 -35.10 22.32
N SER A 341 -64.53 -34.73 21.11
CA SER A 341 -65.92 -34.42 20.83
C SER A 341 -66.72 -35.69 21.08
N HIS A 342 -67.47 -35.67 22.17
CA HIS A 342 -68.37 -36.74 22.57
C HIS A 342 -69.46 -36.85 21.49
N VAL A 343 -69.27 -37.76 20.53
CA VAL A 343 -70.32 -38.15 19.57
C VAL A 343 -71.44 -38.79 20.38
N ARG A 344 -72.44 -37.98 20.70
CA ARG A 344 -73.67 -38.40 21.37
C ARG A 344 -74.55 -39.05 20.31
N ILE A 345 -74.37 -40.36 20.10
CA ILE A 345 -75.25 -41.19 19.27
C ILE A 345 -76.64 -41.11 19.88
N ARG A 346 -77.55 -40.37 19.24
CA ARG A 346 -78.97 -40.36 19.57
C ARG A 346 -79.61 -41.61 18.95
N PRO A 347 -80.67 -42.17 19.57
CA PRO A 347 -81.38 -43.32 19.02
C PRO A 347 -82.01 -42.98 17.66
N VAL A 348 -82.04 -43.98 16.78
CA VAL A 348 -82.56 -43.91 15.40
C VAL A 348 -84.07 -43.75 15.44
N SER A 349 -84.57 -42.51 15.46
CA SER A 349 -85.99 -42.23 15.23
C SER A 349 -86.26 -40.84 14.66
N SER A 350 -85.35 -40.32 13.84
CA SER A 350 -85.62 -39.21 12.92
C SER A 350 -85.81 -39.80 11.52
N PRO A 351 -86.81 -39.35 10.75
CA PRO A 351 -86.97 -39.82 9.38
C PRO A 351 -85.67 -39.53 8.61
N PRO A 352 -85.16 -40.45 7.77
CA PRO A 352 -83.89 -40.30 7.05
C PRO A 352 -83.75 -39.00 6.24
N SER A 353 -84.85 -38.28 6.00
CA SER A 353 -84.86 -36.94 5.43
C SER A 353 -84.17 -35.86 6.29
N THR A 354 -84.21 -35.92 7.63
CA THR A 354 -83.64 -34.85 8.48
C THR A 354 -82.12 -34.90 8.59
N ILE A 355 -81.53 -36.09 8.56
CA ILE A 355 -80.07 -36.26 8.51
C ILE A 355 -79.54 -35.88 7.12
N LEU A 356 -80.31 -36.19 6.07
CA LEU A 356 -79.99 -35.77 4.71
C LEU A 356 -80.03 -34.24 4.57
N GLU A 357 -81.03 -33.56 5.13
CA GLU A 357 -81.08 -32.08 5.15
C GLU A 357 -79.91 -31.48 5.93
N GLU A 358 -79.57 -32.00 7.12
CA GLU A 358 -78.44 -31.47 7.91
C GLU A 358 -77.11 -31.66 7.17
N ILE A 359 -76.90 -32.80 6.51
CA ILE A 359 -75.70 -33.03 5.70
C ILE A 359 -75.72 -32.16 4.43
N GLU A 360 -76.89 -31.95 3.81
CA GLU A 360 -77.05 -31.06 2.66
C GLU A 360 -76.76 -29.59 3.04
N THR A 361 -77.04 -29.18 4.29
CA THR A 361 -76.61 -27.87 4.82
C THR A 361 -75.11 -27.79 5.12
N LEU A 362 -74.44 -28.91 5.45
CA LEU A 362 -72.99 -28.92 5.74
C LEU A 362 -72.11 -28.97 4.47
N ILE A 363 -72.64 -29.44 3.34
CA ILE A 363 -71.91 -29.46 2.06
C ILE A 363 -71.48 -28.07 1.58
N PRO A 364 -72.34 -27.02 1.56
CA PRO A 364 -71.91 -25.69 1.19
C PRO A 364 -70.85 -25.13 2.14
N ASP A 365 -70.99 -25.33 3.46
CA ASP A 365 -70.00 -24.91 4.46
C ASP A 365 -68.64 -25.58 4.25
N LEU A 366 -68.62 -26.89 3.95
CA LEU A 366 -67.40 -27.62 3.59
C LEU A 366 -66.79 -27.11 2.28
N SER A 367 -67.63 -26.73 1.31
CA SER A 367 -67.16 -26.14 0.04
C SER A 367 -66.60 -24.73 0.25
N GLU A 368 -67.21 -23.93 1.11
CA GLU A 368 -66.76 -22.58 1.46
C GLU A 368 -65.43 -22.65 2.22
N ASN A 369 -65.29 -23.60 3.14
CA ASN A 369 -64.04 -23.83 3.86
C ASN A 369 -62.92 -24.33 2.90
N ALA A 370 -63.26 -25.20 1.93
CA ALA A 370 -62.31 -25.60 0.89
C ALA A 370 -61.88 -24.42 -0.01
N ASN A 371 -62.81 -23.53 -0.36
CA ASN A 371 -62.52 -22.32 -1.11
C ASN A 371 -61.69 -21.32 -0.30
N ALA A 372 -61.95 -21.18 1.00
CA ALA A 372 -61.16 -20.36 1.91
C ALA A 372 -59.73 -20.89 2.05
N LEU A 373 -59.54 -22.20 2.18
CA LEU A 373 -58.21 -22.83 2.19
C LEU A 373 -57.47 -22.64 0.85
N ARG A 374 -58.18 -22.71 -0.27
CA ARG A 374 -57.60 -22.45 -1.60
C ARG A 374 -57.17 -21.00 -1.75
N SER A 375 -58.00 -20.05 -1.32
CA SER A 375 -57.66 -18.63 -1.27
C SER A 375 -56.45 -18.35 -0.37
N GLN A 376 -56.36 -19.00 0.79
CA GLN A 376 -55.17 -18.91 1.65
C GLN A 376 -53.92 -19.49 0.98
N ALA A 377 -54.05 -20.58 0.22
CA ALA A 377 -52.94 -21.16 -0.54
C ALA A 377 -52.46 -20.22 -1.67
N ASP A 378 -53.39 -19.51 -2.33
CA ASP A 378 -53.06 -18.52 -3.36
C ASP A 378 -52.34 -17.30 -2.75
N ILE A 379 -52.82 -16.76 -1.62
CA ILE A 379 -52.12 -15.68 -0.90
C ILE A 379 -50.70 -16.11 -0.48
N LEU A 380 -50.55 -17.36 -0.03
CA LEU A 380 -49.25 -17.90 0.36
C LEU A 380 -48.34 -18.12 -0.85
N HIS A 381 -48.92 -18.42 -2.02
CA HIS A 381 -48.18 -18.50 -3.28
C HIS A 381 -47.65 -17.13 -3.72
N ASP A 382 -48.49 -16.09 -3.65
CA ASP A 382 -48.07 -14.72 -3.95
C ASP A 382 -46.99 -14.23 -2.99
N TYR A 383 -47.10 -14.56 -1.70
CA TYR A 383 -46.07 -14.26 -0.72
C TYR A 383 -44.75 -15.02 -1.01
N CYS A 384 -44.82 -16.30 -1.40
CA CYS A 384 -43.64 -17.05 -1.85
C CYS A 384 -42.99 -16.41 -3.08
N ASN A 385 -43.78 -15.97 -4.05
CA ASN A 385 -43.29 -15.31 -5.26
C ASN A 385 -42.59 -13.99 -4.92
N ALA A 386 -43.17 -13.17 -4.04
CA ALA A 386 -42.57 -11.93 -3.56
C ALA A 386 -41.25 -12.17 -2.78
N LEU A 387 -41.17 -13.27 -2.01
CA LEU A 387 -39.92 -13.66 -1.34
C LEU A 387 -38.85 -14.12 -2.33
N GLU A 388 -39.21 -14.87 -3.37
CA GLU A 388 -38.29 -15.28 -4.44
C GLU A 388 -37.74 -14.07 -5.21
N GLU A 389 -38.58 -13.10 -5.53
CA GLU A 389 -38.17 -11.86 -6.18
C GLU A 389 -37.16 -11.08 -5.32
N ARG A 390 -37.45 -10.91 -4.01
CA ARG A 390 -36.50 -10.29 -3.06
C ARG A 390 -35.20 -11.09 -2.93
N GLN A 391 -35.27 -12.42 -3.00
CA GLN A 391 -34.07 -13.26 -2.95
C GLN A 391 -33.18 -13.04 -4.19
N VAL A 392 -33.79 -12.95 -5.37
CA VAL A 392 -33.08 -12.66 -6.63
C VAL A 392 -32.45 -11.27 -6.59
N GLU A 393 -33.20 -10.26 -6.11
CA GLU A 393 -32.69 -8.89 -5.94
C GLU A 393 -31.51 -8.86 -4.96
N MET A 394 -31.63 -9.50 -3.80
CA MET A 394 -30.56 -9.57 -2.81
C MET A 394 -29.32 -10.28 -3.36
N LYS A 395 -29.48 -11.39 -4.09
CA LYS A 395 -28.38 -12.08 -4.78
C LYS A 395 -27.67 -11.15 -5.75
N ARG A 396 -28.42 -10.38 -6.55
CA ARG A 396 -27.88 -9.39 -7.48
C ARG A 396 -27.08 -8.30 -6.76
N ILE A 397 -27.58 -7.81 -5.63
CA ILE A 397 -26.87 -6.82 -4.80
C ILE A 397 -25.57 -7.39 -4.24
N VAL A 398 -25.60 -8.63 -3.72
CA VAL A 398 -24.42 -9.32 -3.19
C VAL A 398 -23.38 -9.55 -4.28
N GLU A 399 -23.79 -10.01 -5.46
CA GLU A 399 -22.89 -10.23 -6.59
C GLU A 399 -22.27 -8.92 -7.09
N THR A 400 -23.07 -7.85 -7.18
CA THR A 400 -22.58 -6.51 -7.53
C THR A 400 -21.57 -5.99 -6.50
N ALA A 401 -21.85 -6.20 -5.20
CA ALA A 401 -20.94 -5.83 -4.13
C ALA A 401 -19.64 -6.67 -4.15
N PHE A 402 -19.73 -7.96 -4.49
CA PHE A 402 -18.60 -8.86 -4.63
C PHE A 402 -17.70 -8.46 -5.81
N VAL A 403 -18.28 -8.15 -6.98
CA VAL A 403 -17.56 -7.63 -8.14
C VAL A 403 -16.88 -6.29 -7.80
N ARG A 404 -17.57 -5.41 -7.07
CA ARG A 404 -16.96 -4.16 -6.58
C ARG A 404 -15.80 -4.43 -5.63
N ALA A 405 -15.94 -5.37 -4.69
CA ALA A 405 -14.88 -5.76 -3.77
C ALA A 405 -13.68 -6.38 -4.49
N GLN A 406 -13.91 -7.23 -5.51
CA GLN A 406 -12.84 -7.77 -6.36
C GLN A 406 -12.11 -6.68 -7.14
N ARG A 407 -12.79 -5.65 -7.64
CA ARG A 407 -12.15 -4.51 -8.30
C ARG A 407 -11.31 -3.65 -7.35
N ILE A 408 -11.68 -3.58 -6.08
CA ILE A 408 -10.94 -2.81 -5.06
C ILE A 408 -9.75 -3.62 -4.52
N GLY A 409 -9.91 -4.94 -4.34
CA GLY A 409 -8.85 -5.84 -3.86
C GLY A 409 -7.87 -6.30 -4.94
N GLY A 410 -8.33 -6.38 -6.20
CA GLY A 410 -7.53 -6.70 -7.37
C GLY A 410 -6.92 -5.44 -7.97
N GLY A 411 -5.87 -4.91 -7.34
CA GLY A 411 -5.09 -3.82 -7.90
C GLY A 411 -4.36 -4.24 -9.19
N ALA A 412 -4.98 -3.97 -10.35
CA ALA A 412 -4.41 -3.44 -11.60
C ALA A 412 -5.23 -3.94 -12.81
N PRO A 413 -5.64 -3.05 -13.74
CA PRO A 413 -6.27 -3.45 -15.00
C PRO A 413 -5.19 -4.03 -15.93
N GLY A 414 -4.94 -5.34 -15.79
CA GLY A 414 -4.23 -6.12 -16.79
C GLY A 414 -5.16 -6.40 -17.96
N ASN A 415 -4.99 -5.63 -19.04
CA ASN A 415 -5.25 -5.96 -20.44
C ASN A 415 -6.43 -6.92 -20.75
N PRO A 416 -7.57 -6.44 -21.29
CA PRO A 416 -8.66 -7.29 -21.73
C PRO A 416 -8.33 -7.90 -23.09
N GLY A 417 -7.54 -8.96 -23.09
CA GLY A 417 -7.29 -9.76 -24.27
C GLY A 417 -7.07 -11.20 -23.83
N ASN A 418 -7.98 -12.08 -24.27
CA ASN A 418 -7.89 -13.53 -24.16
C ASN A 418 -8.61 -14.17 -22.95
N VAL A 419 -9.93 -14.31 -23.06
CA VAL A 419 -10.66 -15.45 -22.48
C VAL A 419 -11.36 -16.15 -23.64
N GLY A 420 -10.71 -17.18 -24.17
CA GLY A 420 -11.28 -18.09 -25.14
C GLY A 420 -12.34 -18.97 -24.49
N TYR A 421 -13.51 -19.04 -25.12
CA TYR A 421 -14.51 -20.06 -24.90
C TYR A 421 -13.93 -21.42 -25.32
N VAL A 422 -14.04 -22.41 -24.43
CA VAL A 422 -13.92 -23.83 -24.79
C VAL A 422 -15.32 -24.30 -25.15
N SER A 423 -15.51 -24.73 -26.39
CA SER A 423 -16.60 -25.62 -26.80
C SER A 423 -16.08 -26.51 -27.92
N ASP A 424 -16.20 -27.81 -27.69
CA ASP A 424 -15.97 -28.90 -28.64
C ASP A 424 -16.92 -28.77 -29.85
N ASP A 425 -16.39 -28.85 -31.07
CA ASP A 425 -16.64 -29.92 -32.04
C ASP A 425 -16.29 -29.55 -33.49
N SER A 426 -15.73 -30.55 -34.18
CA SER A 426 -15.75 -30.79 -35.64
C SER A 426 -14.79 -30.03 -36.59
N VAL A 427 -13.77 -30.78 -37.03
CA VAL A 427 -13.38 -31.08 -38.43
C VAL A 427 -13.65 -30.02 -39.50
N THR A 428 -12.60 -29.37 -40.01
CA THR A 428 -12.22 -29.45 -41.46
C THR A 428 -10.80 -28.93 -41.71
N ALA A 429 -10.13 -29.60 -42.65
CA ALA A 429 -8.78 -29.34 -43.11
C ALA A 429 -8.64 -28.01 -43.89
N GLY A 430 -7.44 -27.41 -43.85
CA GLY A 430 -7.08 -26.29 -44.71
C GLY A 430 -5.64 -25.83 -44.48
N MET A 431 -4.74 -26.31 -45.35
CA MET A 431 -3.33 -25.91 -45.47
C MET A 431 -3.18 -24.41 -45.72
N SER A 432 -2.18 -23.75 -45.12
CA SER A 432 -1.36 -22.73 -45.80
C SER A 432 -0.17 -22.30 -44.93
N ALA A 433 1.02 -22.44 -45.50
CA ALA A 433 2.28 -21.89 -45.02
C ALA A 433 2.29 -20.35 -45.06
N GLY A 434 3.18 -19.74 -44.26
CA GLY A 434 3.38 -18.29 -44.23
C GLY A 434 4.55 -17.88 -43.36
N THR A 435 5.75 -18.19 -43.82
CA THR A 435 7.05 -17.67 -43.35
C THR A 435 7.10 -16.14 -43.47
N GLY A 436 7.68 -15.46 -42.49
CA GLY A 436 7.88 -14.01 -42.54
C GLY A 436 8.89 -13.49 -41.53
N ASN A 437 10.17 -13.66 -41.86
CA ASN A 437 11.30 -12.95 -41.26
C ASN A 437 11.17 -11.42 -41.47
N GLY A 438 11.70 -10.64 -40.53
CA GLY A 438 11.86 -9.19 -40.69
C GLY A 438 12.78 -8.58 -39.63
N ALA A 439 14.09 -8.81 -39.78
CA ALA A 439 15.13 -8.02 -39.14
C ALA A 439 15.42 -6.76 -39.98
N MET A 440 15.68 -5.61 -39.34
CA MET A 440 16.52 -4.47 -39.82
C MET A 440 16.56 -3.44 -38.67
N THR A 441 17.68 -3.23 -37.95
CA THR A 441 18.87 -2.41 -38.27
C THR A 441 18.59 -0.93 -38.56
N SER A 442 19.00 -0.03 -37.65
CA SER A 442 19.83 1.18 -37.88
C SER A 442 19.99 1.87 -36.50
N SER A 443 21.17 2.13 -35.96
CA SER A 443 22.34 2.90 -36.44
C SER A 443 22.15 4.42 -36.34
N MET A 444 23.19 5.06 -35.78
CA MET A 444 23.56 6.49 -35.81
C MET A 444 22.88 7.40 -34.78
N ASN A 445 23.63 7.90 -33.79
CA ASN A 445 24.66 8.97 -33.79
C ASN A 445 24.04 10.30 -33.41
N GLY A 446 24.65 10.99 -32.46
CA GLY A 446 24.23 12.34 -32.06
C GLY A 446 24.95 12.81 -30.81
N SER A 447 26.26 13.01 -30.95
CA SER A 447 27.11 13.77 -30.05
C SER A 447 26.66 15.22 -29.99
N ASP A 448 26.33 15.74 -28.80
CA ASP A 448 26.30 17.18 -28.54
C ASP A 448 27.23 17.51 -27.37
N ILE A 449 28.34 18.15 -27.75
CA ILE A 449 29.34 18.78 -26.91
C ILE A 449 28.85 20.23 -26.70
N LEU A 450 28.56 20.59 -25.45
CA LEU A 450 28.28 21.98 -25.10
C LEU A 450 29.52 22.62 -24.48
N ASP A 451 30.09 23.51 -25.29
CA ASP A 451 31.10 24.51 -24.98
C ASP A 451 30.51 25.55 -24.01
N MET A 452 31.17 25.78 -22.86
CA MET A 452 30.91 26.96 -22.02
C MET A 452 32.24 27.67 -21.75
N ARG A 453 32.41 28.83 -22.39
CA ARG A 453 33.36 29.87 -21.97
C ARG A 453 32.76 30.67 -20.80
N PRO A 454 33.56 31.03 -19.78
CA PRO A 454 33.11 31.92 -18.72
C PRO A 454 33.41 33.38 -19.04
N SER A 455 32.52 34.25 -18.55
CA SER A 455 32.75 35.67 -18.23
C SER A 455 33.16 35.83 -16.78
#